data_AF-A0A1G3TJJ4-F1
#
_entry.id   AF-A0A1G3TJJ4-F1
#
_cell.length_a   1.000
_cell.length_b   1.000
_cell.length_c   1.000
_cell.angle_alpha   90.00
_cell.angle_beta   90.00
_cell.angle_gamma   90.00
#
_symmetry.space_group_name_H-M   'P 1'
#
loop_
_entity.id
_entity.type
_entity.pdbx_description
1 polymer ?
#
loop_
_entity_poly.entity_id
_entity_poly.type
_entity_poly.pdbx_seq_one_letter_code
_entity_poly.pdbx_strand_id
1 'polypeptide(L)'
;MSKQAKYKIPDEYFFRLHHVRPRFKNDVEEVLLHVATSISGMSSSIEKNFNLELNKILFEFKKNSTLTQKTIDNWRTEISALFAFIQEKDGFLKPSKTAIRLANNRYLDEFFNYFLYSFQYPGGHIKSQNVIKQIEVGIKFKPCNFILQLLLEGEKITGKPFSLTAEELTQCAYFDLRVTRDGRHPKDVAKLILKNRIEKVEYDHKYEQLKNETTGTYPSNGDVCRYAGDILDYMVLANLLGHKGTGYYYYLNYENKEAISYHLENITWFKSYDKFYKQKGISNSEIAILEESWFEFANSFDNIEAFVPHLDKAQTESISSLIQEYYSRMTGDRKVPTKIIGDYGESLILAHEYLRTKEKSNRQHLINKIPTSLGVGYDIQSIEIEKRKRYIEVKTTKSRKAINNNCFKLTPNEWDTAETMGENYFIYYLVVNDSEKNIFVIKNPLKQHQQGNINVDKNLVVCFKDNAGDWERLLEI
;
A
#
# COMPACT_ATOMS: atom_id res chain seq x y z
N MET A 1 -7.27 -48.45 -0.69
CA MET A 1 -7.00 -47.00 -0.66
C MET A 1 -5.55 -46.82 -0.29
N SER A 2 -4.68 -46.41 -1.21
CA SER A 2 -3.28 -46.14 -0.85
C SER A 2 -3.24 -44.95 0.11
N LYS A 3 -2.54 -45.09 1.23
CA LYS A 3 -2.34 -44.01 2.21
C LYS A 3 -1.72 -42.82 1.46
N GLN A 4 -2.47 -41.74 1.30
CA GLN A 4 -2.00 -40.55 0.61
C GLN A 4 -0.76 -40.03 1.34
N ALA A 5 0.35 -39.85 0.61
CA ALA A 5 1.59 -39.38 1.21
C ALA A 5 1.38 -37.95 1.74
N LYS A 6 1.95 -37.66 2.92
CA LYS A 6 1.92 -36.33 3.52
C LYS A 6 3.32 -35.73 3.54
N TYR A 7 3.43 -34.47 3.14
CA TYR A 7 4.64 -33.68 3.29
C TYR A 7 4.65 -33.04 4.68
N LYS A 8 5.75 -33.21 5.39
CA LYS A 8 6.00 -32.57 6.69
C LYS A 8 7.46 -32.11 6.73
N ILE A 9 7.67 -30.89 7.22
CA ILE A 9 9.02 -30.38 7.48
C ILE A 9 9.60 -31.20 8.65
N PRO A 10 10.84 -31.70 8.58
CA PRO A 10 11.46 -32.37 9.72
C PRO A 10 11.55 -31.42 10.93
N ASP A 11 11.35 -31.95 12.13
CA ASP A 11 11.19 -31.14 13.35
C ASP A 11 12.39 -30.24 13.64
N GLU A 12 13.61 -30.67 13.28
CA GLU A 12 14.84 -29.89 13.43
C GLU A 12 14.94 -28.68 12.49
N TYR A 13 14.13 -28.64 11.43
CA TYR A 13 14.05 -27.52 10.50
C TYR A 13 12.74 -26.73 10.65
N PHE A 14 11.84 -27.11 11.54
CA PHE A 14 10.56 -26.45 11.70
C PHE A 14 10.66 -25.21 12.59
N PHE A 15 10.19 -24.06 12.10
CA PHE A 15 9.99 -22.87 12.91
C PHE A 15 8.82 -22.02 12.40
N ARG A 16 7.84 -21.72 13.25
CA ARG A 16 6.72 -20.84 12.88
C ARG A 16 7.12 -19.36 12.97
N LEU A 17 7.29 -18.73 11.81
CA LEU A 17 7.35 -17.27 11.73
C LEU A 17 6.04 -16.63 12.20
N HIS A 18 6.15 -15.50 12.88
CA HIS A 18 5.04 -14.73 13.43
C HIS A 18 5.33 -13.24 13.29
N HIS A 19 4.31 -12.46 12.88
CA HIS A 19 4.34 -10.99 12.89
C HIS A 19 3.02 -10.42 13.46
N VAL A 20 2.98 -9.11 13.70
CA VAL A 20 1.78 -8.42 14.19
C VAL A 20 0.64 -8.56 13.18
N ARG A 21 -0.54 -8.96 13.67
CA ARG A 21 -1.73 -9.14 12.84
C ARG A 21 -2.62 -7.90 12.97
N PRO A 22 -2.94 -7.20 11.87
CA PRO A 22 -3.93 -6.14 11.91
C PRO A 22 -5.34 -6.72 11.97
N ARG A 23 -6.13 -6.33 12.96
CA ARG A 23 -7.55 -6.74 13.10
C ARG A 23 -8.47 -6.25 11.98
N PHE A 24 -8.00 -5.33 11.16
CA PHE A 24 -8.74 -4.67 10.09
C PHE A 24 -8.37 -5.19 8.70
N LYS A 25 -7.79 -6.40 8.58
CA LYS A 25 -7.34 -6.95 7.29
C LYS A 25 -8.40 -6.87 6.16
N ASN A 26 -9.67 -7.13 6.48
CA ASN A 26 -10.74 -7.10 5.48
C ASN A 26 -11.09 -5.69 4.98
N ASP A 27 -10.68 -4.66 5.71
CA ASP A 27 -10.95 -3.24 5.48
C ASP A 27 -9.64 -2.44 5.48
N VAL A 28 -8.53 -3.10 5.11
CA VAL A 28 -7.18 -2.58 5.34
C VAL A 28 -6.91 -1.31 4.57
N GLU A 29 -7.37 -1.23 3.33
CA GLU A 29 -7.20 -0.07 2.46
C GLU A 29 -7.85 1.19 3.06
N GLU A 30 -9.10 1.06 3.53
CA GLU A 30 -9.88 2.12 4.17
C GLU A 30 -9.24 2.61 5.47
N VAL A 31 -8.89 1.66 6.34
CA VAL A 31 -8.30 1.97 7.64
C VAL A 31 -6.95 2.65 7.46
N LEU A 32 -6.11 2.17 6.53
CA LEU A 32 -4.81 2.78 6.30
C LEU A 32 -4.94 4.21 5.79
N LEU A 33 -5.82 4.49 4.84
CA LEU A 33 -6.03 5.85 4.34
C LEU A 33 -6.53 6.77 5.45
N HIS A 34 -7.54 6.35 6.21
CA HIS A 34 -8.07 7.15 7.30
C HIS A 34 -7.00 7.44 8.34
N VAL A 35 -6.32 6.40 8.83
CA VAL A 35 -5.35 6.52 9.92
C VAL A 35 -4.10 7.30 9.47
N ALA A 36 -3.61 7.08 8.25
CA ALA A 36 -2.51 7.88 7.71
C ALA A 36 -2.90 9.36 7.59
N THR A 37 -4.08 9.65 7.05
CA THR A 37 -4.58 11.03 6.91
C THR A 37 -4.64 11.72 8.26
N SER A 38 -5.26 11.08 9.26
CA SER A 38 -5.40 11.65 10.59
C SER A 38 -4.08 11.79 11.33
N ILE A 39 -3.19 10.79 11.27
CA ILE A 39 -1.87 10.86 11.90
C ILE A 39 -1.02 11.96 11.24
N SER A 40 -1.08 12.13 9.91
CA SER A 40 -0.24 13.10 9.20
C SER A 40 -0.38 14.56 9.68
N GLY A 41 -1.51 14.90 10.30
CA GLY A 41 -1.80 16.23 10.85
C GLY A 41 -1.49 16.38 12.35
N MET A 42 -1.02 15.33 13.02
CA MET A 42 -0.72 15.39 14.44
C MET A 42 0.64 16.05 14.71
N SER A 43 0.72 16.90 15.73
CA SER A 43 1.99 17.48 16.18
C SER A 43 2.80 16.48 17.00
N SER A 44 4.13 16.63 16.97
CA SER A 44 5.03 15.90 17.87
C SER A 44 4.63 16.12 19.32
N SER A 45 4.41 15.06 20.09
CA SER A 45 4.03 15.15 21.49
C SER A 45 4.46 13.92 22.29
N ILE A 46 4.44 14.01 23.61
CA ILE A 46 4.73 12.86 24.48
C ILE A 46 3.74 11.72 24.22
N GLU A 47 4.20 10.48 24.38
CA GLU A 47 3.45 9.26 24.03
C GLU A 47 1.99 9.28 24.53
N LYS A 48 1.78 9.65 25.79
CA LYS A 48 0.44 9.68 26.39
C LYS A 48 -0.52 10.58 25.63
N ASN A 49 -0.09 11.79 25.25
CA ASN A 49 -0.94 12.76 24.56
C ASN A 49 -1.19 12.34 23.12
N PHE A 50 -0.14 11.88 22.43
CA PHE A 50 -0.25 11.37 21.06
C PHE A 50 -1.23 10.19 20.99
N ASN A 51 -1.10 9.23 21.91
CA ASN A 51 -1.96 8.06 21.98
C ASN A 51 -3.43 8.41 22.26
N LEU A 52 -3.69 9.42 23.11
CA LEU A 52 -5.05 9.89 23.39
C LEU A 52 -5.70 10.53 22.16
N GLU A 53 -4.98 11.39 21.44
CA GLU A 53 -5.47 12.04 20.22
C GLU A 53 -5.73 11.00 19.12
N LEU A 54 -4.79 10.06 18.90
CA LEU A 54 -4.96 9.00 17.92
C LEU A 54 -6.11 8.03 18.27
N ASN A 55 -6.29 7.71 19.55
CA ASN A 55 -7.43 6.90 19.97
C ASN A 55 -8.77 7.57 19.69
N LYS A 56 -8.87 8.88 19.91
CA LYS A 56 -10.09 9.64 19.62
C LYS A 56 -10.44 9.55 18.13
N ILE A 57 -9.45 9.76 17.26
CA ILE A 57 -9.57 9.59 15.81
C ILE A 57 -10.06 8.17 15.47
N LEU A 58 -9.38 7.14 15.97
CA LEU A 58 -9.71 5.74 15.68
C LEU A 58 -11.10 5.35 16.17
N PHE A 59 -11.57 5.96 17.26
CA PHE A 59 -12.92 5.75 17.79
C PHE A 59 -14.01 6.35 16.91
N GLU A 60 -13.73 7.49 16.26
CA GLU A 60 -14.63 8.17 15.34
C GLU A 60 -14.76 7.46 13.98
N PHE A 61 -13.88 6.50 13.67
CA PHE A 61 -13.90 5.78 12.40
C PHE A 61 -15.06 4.78 12.29
N LYS A 62 -15.95 4.97 11.29
CA LYS A 62 -17.07 4.05 10.97
C LYS A 62 -17.89 3.67 12.22
N LYS A 63 -17.97 2.37 12.53
CA LYS A 63 -18.73 1.82 13.66
C LYS A 63 -17.86 1.61 14.91
N ASN A 64 -16.64 2.15 14.92
CA ASN A 64 -15.70 1.98 16.02
C ASN A 64 -16.19 2.61 17.33
N SER A 65 -17.17 3.52 17.26
CA SER A 65 -17.85 4.09 18.43
C SER A 65 -18.51 3.05 19.34
N THR A 66 -18.78 1.85 18.83
CA THR A 66 -19.33 0.71 19.60
C THR A 66 -18.26 -0.25 20.13
N LEU A 67 -16.98 -0.06 19.77
CA LEU A 67 -15.89 -0.93 20.19
C LEU A 67 -15.37 -0.56 21.58
N THR A 68 -14.80 -1.56 22.26
CA THR A 68 -14.16 -1.34 23.56
C THR A 68 -12.85 -0.57 23.40
N GLN A 69 -12.47 0.19 24.42
CA GLN A 69 -11.20 0.93 24.47
C GLN A 69 -10.00 0.01 24.18
N LYS A 70 -9.98 -1.19 24.76
CA LYS A 70 -8.95 -2.22 24.50
C LYS A 70 -8.84 -2.57 23.02
N THR A 71 -9.94 -2.56 22.28
CA THR A 71 -9.92 -2.86 20.83
C THR A 71 -9.28 -1.72 20.05
N ILE A 72 -9.60 -0.47 20.40
CA ILE A 72 -8.99 0.72 19.81
C ILE A 72 -7.49 0.81 20.13
N ASP A 73 -7.09 0.52 21.36
CA ASP A 73 -5.67 0.48 21.75
C ASP A 73 -4.90 -0.59 20.95
N ASN A 74 -5.51 -1.75 20.72
CA ASN A 74 -4.92 -2.78 19.87
C ASN A 74 -4.81 -2.32 18.42
N TRP A 75 -5.81 -1.63 17.87
CA TRP A 75 -5.71 -1.06 16.53
C TRP A 75 -4.55 -0.07 16.42
N ARG A 76 -4.44 0.86 17.38
CA ARG A 76 -3.35 1.84 17.44
C ARG A 76 -2.00 1.15 17.42
N THR A 77 -1.80 0.19 18.31
CA THR A 77 -0.53 -0.52 18.44
C THR A 77 -0.22 -1.42 17.25
N GLU A 78 -1.22 -2.12 16.69
CA GLU A 78 -1.06 -3.00 15.53
C GLU A 78 -0.71 -2.21 14.25
N ILE A 79 -1.41 -1.10 13.97
CA ILE A 79 -1.11 -0.24 12.81
C ILE A 79 0.30 0.35 12.94
N SER A 80 0.59 0.93 14.10
CA SER A 80 1.84 1.65 14.32
C SER A 80 3.03 0.71 14.25
N ALA A 81 2.92 -0.48 14.86
CA ALA A 81 3.98 -1.47 14.86
C ALA A 81 4.19 -2.11 13.48
N LEU A 82 3.12 -2.49 12.78
CA LEU A 82 3.24 -3.19 11.51
C LEU A 82 3.65 -2.26 10.37
N PHE A 83 2.99 -1.10 10.25
CA PHE A 83 3.12 -0.21 9.10
C PHE A 83 4.02 1.01 9.35
N ALA A 84 4.65 1.07 10.53
CA ALA A 84 5.63 2.10 10.87
C ALA A 84 5.09 3.54 10.73
N PHE A 85 3.82 3.77 11.06
CA PHE A 85 3.14 5.07 10.94
C PHE A 85 3.53 6.10 12.00
N ILE A 86 4.11 5.66 13.10
CA ILE A 86 4.57 6.50 14.21
C ILE A 86 6.08 6.31 14.34
N GLN A 87 6.80 7.41 14.54
CA GLN A 87 8.20 7.37 14.95
C GLN A 87 8.33 7.97 16.35
N GLU A 88 9.15 7.32 17.16
CA GLU A 88 9.64 7.87 18.42
C GLU A 88 10.98 8.55 18.17
N LYS A 89 11.19 9.70 18.81
CA LYS A 89 12.49 10.36 18.89
C LYS A 89 12.56 11.17 20.18
N ASP A 90 13.61 10.97 20.97
CA ASP A 90 13.86 11.72 22.22
C ASP A 90 12.66 11.68 23.20
N GLY A 91 11.90 10.57 23.23
CA GLY A 91 10.69 10.39 24.06
C GLY A 91 9.42 11.09 23.54
N PHE A 92 9.46 11.62 22.31
CA PHE A 92 8.30 12.19 21.62
C PHE A 92 7.87 11.32 20.45
N LEU A 93 6.55 11.16 20.30
CA LEU A 93 5.94 10.52 19.14
C LEU A 93 5.58 11.57 18.09
N LYS A 94 5.84 11.22 16.82
CA LYS A 94 5.48 12.04 15.67
C LYS A 94 4.98 11.16 14.51
N PRO A 95 4.24 11.75 13.55
CA PRO A 95 3.90 11.09 12.30
C PRO A 95 5.15 10.66 11.55
N SER A 96 5.15 9.43 11.04
CA SER A 96 6.27 8.94 10.23
C SER A 96 6.20 9.44 8.80
N LYS A 97 7.33 9.33 8.10
CA LYS A 97 7.41 9.62 6.67
C LYS A 97 6.42 8.80 5.84
N THR A 98 6.23 7.53 6.20
CA THR A 98 5.29 6.63 5.51
C THR A 98 3.83 7.06 5.70
N ALA A 99 3.44 7.47 6.91
CA ALA A 99 2.09 7.97 7.16
C ALA A 99 1.81 9.27 6.39
N ILE A 100 2.78 10.19 6.38
CA ILE A 100 2.67 11.46 5.62
C ILE A 100 2.57 11.19 4.11
N ARG A 101 3.40 10.29 3.57
CA ARG A 101 3.36 9.91 2.16
C ARG A 101 2.01 9.31 1.77
N LEU A 102 1.48 8.35 2.52
CA LEU A 102 0.17 7.76 2.22
C LEU A 102 -0.96 8.79 2.33
N ALA A 103 -0.91 9.69 3.31
CA ALA A 103 -1.90 10.75 3.45
C ALA A 103 -1.92 11.71 2.26
N ASN A 104 -0.74 12.05 1.72
CA ASN A 104 -0.60 12.98 0.62
C ASN A 104 -0.87 12.32 -0.74
N ASN A 105 -0.20 11.21 -1.03
CA ASN A 105 -0.25 10.56 -2.35
C ASN A 105 -1.48 9.68 -2.51
N ARG A 106 -1.93 9.04 -1.43
CA ARG A 106 -3.11 8.16 -1.40
C ARG A 106 -3.08 6.97 -2.36
N TYR A 107 -1.87 6.55 -2.72
CA TYR A 107 -1.60 5.37 -3.52
C TYR A 107 -1.26 4.20 -2.59
N LEU A 108 -2.20 3.27 -2.45
CA LEU A 108 -2.03 2.12 -1.57
C LEU A 108 -1.01 1.12 -2.12
N ASP A 109 -0.94 0.96 -3.44
CA ASP A 109 0.08 0.15 -4.11
C ASP A 109 1.49 0.68 -3.85
N GLU A 110 1.70 2.00 -3.96
CA GLU A 110 2.96 2.65 -3.57
C GLU A 110 3.30 2.37 -2.10
N PHE A 111 2.34 2.58 -1.20
CA PHE A 111 2.52 2.33 0.23
C PHE A 111 2.95 0.89 0.52
N PHE A 112 2.26 -0.11 -0.04
CA PHE A 112 2.60 -1.52 0.21
C PHE A 112 3.95 -1.91 -0.41
N ASN A 113 4.36 -1.27 -1.51
CA ASN A 113 5.71 -1.46 -2.03
C ASN A 113 6.79 -1.01 -1.04
N TYR A 114 6.65 0.18 -0.44
CA TYR A 114 7.58 0.63 0.61
C TYR A 114 7.57 -0.28 1.85
N PHE A 115 6.38 -0.71 2.29
CA PHE A 115 6.23 -1.65 3.39
C PHE A 115 6.99 -2.94 3.12
N LEU A 116 6.74 -3.60 1.99
CA LEU A 116 7.41 -4.85 1.59
C LEU A 116 8.91 -4.67 1.37
N TYR A 117 9.33 -3.49 0.89
CA TYR A 117 10.71 -3.16 0.64
C TYR A 117 11.54 -3.14 1.92
N SER A 118 10.98 -2.64 3.02
CA SER A 118 11.64 -2.61 4.34
C SER A 118 11.45 -3.90 5.14
N PHE A 119 10.32 -4.60 4.97
CA PHE A 119 9.94 -5.78 5.75
C PHE A 119 11.00 -6.91 5.71
N GLN A 120 11.32 -7.50 6.86
CA GLN A 120 12.24 -8.64 7.01
C GLN A 120 12.01 -9.37 8.34
N TYR A 121 12.56 -10.58 8.47
CA TYR A 121 12.67 -11.30 9.73
C TYR A 121 14.13 -11.50 10.13
N PRO A 122 14.55 -11.12 11.35
CA PRO A 122 13.77 -10.37 12.35
C PRO A 122 13.51 -8.91 11.95
N GLY A 123 12.53 -8.28 12.61
CA GLY A 123 12.17 -6.86 12.41
C GLY A 123 11.45 -6.28 13.64
N GLY A 124 11.50 -4.95 13.81
CA GLY A 124 10.94 -4.25 14.98
C GLY A 124 9.41 -4.20 15.02
N HIS A 125 8.74 -4.61 13.95
CA HIS A 125 7.30 -4.87 13.94
C HIS A 125 6.91 -6.15 14.71
N ILE A 126 7.86 -6.80 15.39
CA ILE A 126 7.69 -8.04 16.14
C ILE A 126 8.14 -7.79 17.58
N LYS A 127 7.34 -8.25 18.56
CA LYS A 127 7.71 -8.12 19.97
C LYS A 127 9.08 -8.74 20.25
N SER A 128 9.90 -8.05 21.04
CA SER A 128 11.28 -8.38 21.34
C SER A 128 11.52 -9.84 21.75
N GLN A 129 10.66 -10.44 22.59
CA GLN A 129 10.78 -11.86 22.96
C GLN A 129 10.64 -12.84 21.78
N ASN A 130 9.87 -12.47 20.75
CA ASN A 130 9.71 -13.28 19.55
C ASN A 130 10.84 -13.02 18.55
N VAL A 131 11.40 -11.81 18.52
CA VAL A 131 12.63 -11.49 17.79
C VAL A 131 13.80 -12.32 18.34
N ILE A 132 13.94 -12.42 19.67
CA ILE A 132 14.97 -13.25 20.32
C ILE A 132 14.87 -14.70 19.83
N LYS A 133 13.67 -15.30 19.86
CA LYS A 133 13.43 -16.67 19.37
C LYS A 133 13.86 -16.85 17.91
N GLN A 134 13.65 -15.83 17.05
CA GLN A 134 14.07 -15.88 15.65
C GLN A 134 15.60 -15.80 15.50
N ILE A 135 16.25 -14.93 16.28
CA ILE A 135 17.72 -14.78 16.29
C ILE A 135 18.39 -16.05 16.80
N GLU A 136 17.88 -16.65 17.89
CA GLU A 136 18.41 -17.87 18.50
C GLU A 136 18.44 -19.05 17.53
N VAL A 137 17.41 -19.19 16.69
CA VAL A 137 17.37 -20.24 15.66
C VAL A 137 18.09 -19.84 14.37
N GLY A 138 18.55 -18.59 14.23
CA GLY A 138 19.37 -18.11 13.11
C GLY A 138 18.61 -17.49 11.93
N ILE A 139 17.32 -17.17 12.07
CA ILE A 139 16.49 -16.66 10.95
C ILE A 139 17.05 -15.37 10.37
N LYS A 140 17.18 -15.33 9.04
CA LYS A 140 17.49 -14.16 8.21
C LYS A 140 16.69 -14.25 6.91
N PHE A 141 15.52 -13.63 6.90
CA PHE A 141 14.58 -13.85 5.80
C PHE A 141 13.99 -12.54 5.24
N LYS A 142 14.05 -12.37 3.91
CA LYS A 142 13.47 -11.26 3.15
C LYS A 142 12.30 -11.77 2.30
N PRO A 143 11.05 -11.69 2.80
CA PRO A 143 9.96 -12.46 2.21
C PRO A 143 9.58 -12.05 0.79
N CYS A 144 9.41 -10.75 0.53
CA CYS A 144 9.02 -10.23 -0.79
C CYS A 144 10.00 -10.69 -1.88
N ASN A 145 11.29 -10.44 -1.67
CA ASN A 145 12.36 -10.82 -2.58
C ASN A 145 12.40 -12.34 -2.82
N PHE A 146 12.29 -13.16 -1.76
CA PHE A 146 12.25 -14.61 -1.89
C PHE A 146 11.05 -15.10 -2.72
N ILE A 147 9.86 -14.55 -2.49
CA ILE A 147 8.63 -14.96 -3.20
C ILE A 147 8.71 -14.60 -4.69
N LEU A 148 9.20 -13.41 -5.03
CA LEU A 148 9.38 -13.00 -6.43
C LEU A 148 10.37 -13.93 -7.15
N GLN A 149 11.51 -14.25 -6.52
CA GLN A 149 12.47 -15.20 -7.08
C GLN A 149 11.88 -16.62 -7.21
N LEU A 150 11.09 -17.07 -6.23
CA LEU A 150 10.44 -18.37 -6.26
C LEU A 150 9.50 -18.50 -7.46
N LEU A 151 8.68 -17.47 -7.71
CA LEU A 151 7.75 -17.46 -8.84
C LEU A 151 8.50 -17.46 -10.18
N LEU A 152 9.53 -16.61 -10.32
CA LEU A 152 10.37 -16.56 -11.52
C LEU A 152 11.08 -17.89 -11.79
N GLU A 153 11.67 -18.53 -10.77
CA GLU A 153 12.31 -19.83 -10.93
C GLU A 153 11.31 -20.93 -11.30
N GLY A 154 10.09 -20.88 -10.75
CA GLY A 154 9.00 -21.78 -11.13
C GLY A 154 8.60 -21.63 -12.60
N GLU A 155 8.55 -20.41 -13.12
CA GLU A 155 8.29 -20.16 -14.54
C GLU A 155 9.41 -20.67 -15.44
N LYS A 156 10.67 -20.41 -15.06
CA LYS A 156 11.85 -20.94 -15.77
C LYS A 156 11.83 -22.47 -15.86
N ILE A 157 11.43 -23.15 -14.78
CA ILE A 157 11.35 -24.62 -14.74
C ILE A 157 10.20 -25.13 -15.62
N THR A 158 9.05 -24.45 -15.61
CA THR A 158 7.82 -24.97 -16.24
C THR A 158 7.59 -24.47 -17.66
N GLY A 159 8.28 -23.41 -18.09
CA GLY A 159 8.08 -22.76 -19.38
C GLY A 159 6.74 -22.03 -19.51
N LYS A 160 6.00 -21.84 -18.42
CA LYS A 160 4.67 -21.22 -18.37
C LYS A 160 4.47 -20.44 -17.07
N PRO A 161 3.46 -19.56 -16.98
CA PRO A 161 3.17 -18.83 -15.74
C PRO A 161 3.05 -19.77 -14.53
N PHE A 162 3.83 -19.48 -13.49
CA PHE A 162 3.87 -20.24 -12.26
C PHE A 162 3.09 -19.50 -11.18
N SER A 163 2.40 -20.27 -10.34
CA SER A 163 1.65 -19.74 -9.21
C SER A 163 1.83 -20.64 -8.01
N LEU A 164 1.56 -20.12 -6.83
CA LEU A 164 1.59 -20.85 -5.56
C LEU A 164 0.42 -20.47 -4.65
N THR A 165 0.09 -21.34 -3.70
CA THR A 165 -0.89 -21.06 -2.64
C THR A 165 -0.19 -20.62 -1.36
N ALA A 166 -0.93 -19.98 -0.44
CA ALA A 166 -0.40 -19.65 0.89
C ALA A 166 0.05 -20.90 1.67
N GLU A 167 -0.62 -22.03 1.48
CA GLU A 167 -0.25 -23.32 2.09
C GLU A 167 1.10 -23.82 1.57
N GLU A 168 1.31 -23.80 0.26
CA GLU A 168 2.58 -24.22 -0.34
C GLU A 168 3.72 -23.32 0.12
N LEU A 169 3.52 -22.00 0.16
CA LEU A 169 4.53 -21.07 0.67
C LEU A 169 4.82 -21.31 2.16
N THR A 170 3.79 -21.62 2.95
CA THR A 170 3.93 -21.93 4.39
C THR A 170 4.81 -23.16 4.59
N GLN A 171 4.46 -24.25 3.91
CA GLN A 171 5.01 -25.57 4.16
C GLN A 171 6.35 -25.82 3.46
N CYS A 172 6.56 -25.22 2.29
CA CYS A 172 7.79 -25.40 1.52
C CYS A 172 8.85 -24.33 1.79
N ALA A 173 8.49 -23.23 2.47
CA ALA A 173 9.41 -22.11 2.71
C ALA A 173 9.29 -21.48 4.11
N TYR A 174 8.17 -20.84 4.43
CA TYR A 174 8.08 -19.96 5.62
C TYR A 174 8.36 -20.67 6.94
N PHE A 175 8.00 -21.95 7.05
CA PHE A 175 8.27 -22.74 8.25
C PHE A 175 9.57 -23.54 8.21
N ASP A 176 10.26 -23.54 7.08
CA ASP A 176 11.46 -24.35 6.87
C ASP A 176 12.71 -23.49 7.11
N LEU A 177 13.45 -23.77 8.18
CA LEU A 177 14.71 -23.12 8.51
C LEU A 177 15.75 -23.30 7.40
N ARG A 178 15.63 -24.34 6.58
CA ARG A 178 16.52 -24.48 5.41
C ARG A 178 16.34 -23.34 4.43
N VAL A 179 15.17 -22.72 4.40
CA VAL A 179 14.87 -21.54 3.58
C VAL A 179 15.11 -20.26 4.36
N THR A 180 14.55 -20.13 5.56
CA THR A 180 14.55 -18.87 6.32
C THR A 180 15.87 -18.57 7.05
N ARG A 181 16.78 -19.55 7.14
CA ARG A 181 18.11 -19.43 7.76
C ARG A 181 19.23 -19.96 6.85
N ASP A 182 19.09 -21.17 6.31
CA ASP A 182 20.21 -21.85 5.63
C ASP A 182 20.38 -21.47 4.15
N GLY A 183 19.49 -20.61 3.61
CA GLY A 183 19.62 -20.07 2.26
C GLY A 183 19.30 -21.06 1.14
N ARG A 184 18.42 -22.05 1.37
CA ARG A 184 17.89 -22.90 0.29
C ARG A 184 17.34 -22.03 -0.83
N HIS A 185 17.85 -22.28 -2.03
CA HIS A 185 17.54 -21.45 -3.19
C HIS A 185 16.05 -21.57 -3.59
N PRO A 186 15.39 -20.47 -4.02
CA PRO A 186 13.99 -20.47 -4.44
C PRO A 186 13.67 -21.52 -5.53
N LYS A 187 14.62 -21.75 -6.45
CA LYS A 187 14.54 -22.83 -7.46
C LYS A 187 14.26 -24.21 -6.87
N ASP A 188 14.90 -24.56 -5.76
CA ASP A 188 14.72 -25.88 -5.16
C ASP A 188 13.39 -25.99 -4.42
N VAL A 189 12.89 -24.87 -3.88
CA VAL A 189 11.54 -24.78 -3.34
C VAL A 189 10.49 -24.89 -4.46
N ALA A 190 10.70 -24.27 -5.62
CA ALA A 190 9.82 -24.43 -6.79
C ALA A 190 9.76 -25.89 -7.24
N LYS A 191 10.90 -26.57 -7.34
CA LYS A 191 10.97 -28.01 -7.65
C LYS A 191 10.23 -28.85 -6.62
N LEU A 192 10.37 -28.54 -5.32
CA LEU A 192 9.66 -29.24 -4.25
C LEU A 192 8.13 -29.09 -4.39
N ILE A 193 7.65 -27.87 -4.61
CA ILE A 193 6.21 -27.60 -4.83
C ILE A 193 5.70 -28.39 -6.04
N LEU A 194 6.43 -28.33 -7.17
CA LEU A 194 6.07 -29.06 -8.39
C LEU A 194 6.05 -30.58 -8.15
N LYS A 195 7.04 -31.11 -7.46
CA LYS A 195 7.09 -32.52 -7.08
C LYS A 195 5.88 -32.91 -6.23
N ASN A 196 5.58 -32.15 -5.18
CA ASN A 196 4.43 -32.40 -4.31
C ASN A 196 3.10 -32.38 -5.08
N ARG A 197 2.94 -31.46 -6.04
CA ARG A 197 1.77 -31.41 -6.93
C ARG A 197 1.64 -32.64 -7.82
N ILE A 198 2.74 -33.07 -8.45
CA ILE A 198 2.77 -34.26 -9.32
C ILE A 198 2.43 -35.52 -8.52
N GLU A 199 3.01 -35.64 -7.33
CA GLU A 199 2.81 -36.77 -6.41
C GLU A 199 1.48 -36.68 -5.63
N LYS A 200 0.73 -35.58 -5.78
CA LYS A 200 -0.55 -35.30 -5.09
C LYS A 200 -0.44 -35.44 -3.56
N VAL A 201 0.69 -34.99 -3.03
CA VAL A 201 1.01 -35.03 -1.61
C VAL A 201 0.16 -33.98 -0.87
N GLU A 202 -0.42 -34.38 0.25
CA GLU A 202 -1.08 -33.44 1.16
C GLU A 202 -0.07 -32.81 2.11
N TYR A 203 -0.29 -31.56 2.51
CA TYR A 203 0.55 -30.92 3.51
C TYR A 203 0.08 -31.27 4.93
N ASP A 204 1.00 -31.68 5.80
CA ASP A 204 0.69 -31.87 7.22
C ASP A 204 0.75 -30.52 7.96
N HIS A 205 -0.32 -30.21 8.70
CA HIS A 205 -0.42 -29.00 9.53
C HIS A 205 -0.21 -29.29 11.02
N LYS A 206 -0.09 -30.57 11.39
CA LYS A 206 0.01 -31.02 12.78
C LYS A 206 1.47 -31.16 13.19
N TYR A 207 2.06 -30.02 13.55
CA TYR A 207 3.37 -29.91 14.18
C TYR A 207 3.18 -29.82 15.69
N GLU A 208 3.83 -30.69 16.48
CA GLU A 208 3.66 -30.68 17.95
C GLU A 208 4.06 -29.31 18.55
N GLN A 209 5.00 -28.62 17.90
CA GLN A 209 5.42 -27.24 18.21
C GLN A 209 4.28 -26.20 18.04
N LEU A 210 3.20 -26.54 17.34
CA LEU A 210 2.00 -25.69 17.16
C LEU A 210 0.84 -26.06 18.08
N LYS A 211 0.96 -27.18 18.78
CA LYS A 211 -0.11 -27.69 19.64
C LYS A 211 -0.27 -26.75 20.83
N ASN A 212 -1.51 -26.37 21.11
CA ASN A 212 -1.80 -25.61 22.31
C ASN A 212 -1.55 -26.50 23.53
N GLU A 213 -0.64 -26.07 24.41
CA GLU A 213 -0.23 -26.85 25.59
C GLU A 213 -1.38 -27.09 26.57
N THR A 214 -2.34 -26.17 26.65
CA THR A 214 -3.48 -26.25 27.57
C THR A 214 -4.61 -27.11 27.01
N THR A 215 -4.98 -26.92 25.75
CA THR A 215 -6.14 -27.60 25.14
C THR A 215 -5.76 -28.87 24.39
N GLY A 216 -4.47 -29.07 24.09
CA GLY A 216 -3.98 -30.16 23.25
C GLY A 216 -4.40 -30.04 21.77
N THR A 217 -5.04 -28.94 21.38
CA THR A 217 -5.58 -28.77 20.03
C THR A 217 -4.57 -28.12 19.08
N TYR A 218 -4.72 -28.43 17.80
CA TYR A 218 -3.94 -27.84 16.72
C TYR A 218 -4.65 -26.60 16.15
N PRO A 219 -3.90 -25.60 15.67
CA PRO A 219 -4.48 -24.48 14.93
C PRO A 219 -5.18 -24.95 13.66
N SER A 220 -6.16 -24.17 13.19
CA SER A 220 -6.81 -24.41 11.90
C SER A 220 -5.80 -24.28 10.74
N ASN A 221 -6.10 -24.86 9.57
CA ASN A 221 -5.24 -24.71 8.38
C ASN A 221 -5.08 -23.23 7.97
N GLY A 222 -6.16 -22.44 8.10
CA GLY A 222 -6.11 -21.00 7.86
C GLY A 222 -5.20 -20.26 8.86
N ASP A 223 -5.14 -20.73 10.12
CA ASP A 223 -4.24 -20.19 11.15
C ASP A 223 -2.78 -20.55 10.89
N VAL A 224 -2.54 -21.73 10.35
CA VAL A 224 -1.23 -22.22 9.96
C VAL A 224 -0.68 -21.38 8.81
N CYS A 225 -1.49 -21.17 7.76
CA CYS A 225 -1.04 -20.49 6.55
C CYS A 225 -1.13 -18.96 6.62
N ARG A 226 -1.60 -18.41 7.73
CA ARG A 226 -1.96 -17.00 7.89
C ARG A 226 -0.85 -16.03 7.52
N TYR A 227 0.34 -16.20 8.11
CA TYR A 227 1.42 -15.21 7.95
C TYR A 227 2.01 -15.19 6.55
N ALA A 228 2.10 -16.35 5.89
CA ALA A 228 2.47 -16.42 4.48
C ALA A 228 1.39 -15.78 3.60
N GLY A 229 0.12 -16.06 3.90
CA GLY A 229 -1.03 -15.46 3.22
C GLY A 229 -1.10 -13.94 3.38
N ASP A 230 -0.83 -13.41 4.58
CA ASP A 230 -0.81 -11.96 4.85
C ASP A 230 0.22 -11.26 3.95
N ILE A 231 1.45 -11.79 3.84
CA ILE A 231 2.47 -11.22 2.96
C ILE A 231 2.08 -11.33 1.48
N LEU A 232 1.50 -12.46 1.06
CA LEU A 232 1.01 -12.62 -0.31
C LEU A 232 -0.10 -11.61 -0.63
N ASP A 233 -1.02 -11.38 0.29
CA ASP A 233 -2.09 -10.37 0.13
C ASP A 233 -1.51 -8.95 0.07
N TYR A 234 -0.51 -8.62 0.90
CA TYR A 234 0.17 -7.33 0.79
C TYR A 234 0.94 -7.18 -0.53
N MET A 235 1.53 -8.25 -1.06
CA MET A 235 2.15 -8.24 -2.39
C MET A 235 1.13 -8.07 -3.52
N VAL A 236 -0.11 -8.55 -3.34
CA VAL A 236 -1.23 -8.25 -4.25
C VAL A 236 -1.62 -6.79 -4.15
N LEU A 237 -1.74 -6.24 -2.94
CA LEU A 237 -2.06 -4.81 -2.73
C LEU A 237 -0.95 -3.90 -3.26
N ALA A 238 0.31 -4.32 -3.19
CA ALA A 238 1.46 -3.65 -3.84
C ALA A 238 1.48 -3.77 -5.37
N ASN A 239 0.49 -4.44 -5.95
CA ASN A 239 0.41 -4.71 -7.37
C ASN A 239 1.62 -5.50 -7.93
N LEU A 240 2.31 -6.27 -7.09
CA LEU A 240 3.42 -7.15 -7.50
C LEU A 240 2.90 -8.53 -7.94
N LEU A 241 1.78 -8.95 -7.34
CA LEU A 241 1.13 -10.22 -7.62
C LEU A 241 -0.33 -10.02 -8.02
N GLY A 242 -0.85 -10.94 -8.82
CA GLY A 242 -2.28 -11.22 -8.94
C GLY A 242 -2.64 -12.51 -8.22
N HIS A 243 -3.94 -12.76 -8.03
CA HIS A 243 -4.41 -14.08 -7.58
C HIS A 243 -5.64 -14.53 -8.40
N LYS A 244 -5.85 -15.85 -8.50
CA LYS A 244 -7.01 -16.42 -9.20
C LYS A 244 -7.52 -17.70 -8.55
N GLY A 245 -8.78 -18.02 -8.86
CA GLY A 245 -9.44 -19.26 -8.43
C GLY A 245 -9.79 -19.29 -6.94
N THR A 246 -10.48 -20.35 -6.52
CA THR A 246 -11.00 -20.52 -5.15
C THR A 246 -9.90 -20.80 -4.12
N GLY A 247 -8.76 -21.34 -4.54
CA GLY A 247 -7.60 -21.62 -3.69
C GLY A 247 -6.60 -20.47 -3.54
N TYR A 248 -6.91 -19.28 -4.09
CA TYR A 248 -5.99 -18.13 -4.16
C TYR A 248 -4.61 -18.53 -4.68
N TYR A 249 -4.53 -18.83 -5.97
CA TYR A 249 -3.25 -19.07 -6.64
C TYR A 249 -2.61 -17.72 -6.98
N TYR A 250 -1.55 -17.37 -6.26
CA TYR A 250 -0.80 -16.12 -6.44
C TYR A 250 0.24 -16.26 -7.54
N TYR A 251 0.34 -15.28 -8.44
CA TYR A 251 1.25 -15.25 -9.59
C TYR A 251 1.79 -13.83 -9.82
N LEU A 252 2.89 -13.69 -10.55
CA LEU A 252 3.49 -12.38 -10.84
C LEU A 252 2.54 -11.50 -11.65
N ASN A 253 2.42 -10.22 -11.27
CA ASN A 253 1.76 -9.23 -12.10
C ASN A 253 2.76 -8.53 -13.02
N TYR A 254 2.87 -8.99 -14.26
CA TYR A 254 3.79 -8.44 -15.26
C TYR A 254 3.48 -7.01 -15.70
N GLU A 255 2.28 -6.51 -15.43
CA GLU A 255 1.95 -5.10 -15.69
C GLU A 255 2.81 -4.16 -14.82
N ASN A 256 3.25 -4.61 -13.64
CA ASN A 256 4.10 -3.85 -12.74
C ASN A 256 5.55 -4.36 -12.70
N LYS A 257 6.12 -4.60 -13.89
CA LYS A 257 7.49 -5.13 -14.05
C LYS A 257 8.57 -4.25 -13.38
N GLU A 258 8.36 -2.94 -13.29
CA GLU A 258 9.34 -1.99 -12.77
C GLU A 258 9.50 -2.15 -11.26
N ALA A 259 8.39 -2.18 -10.51
CA ALA A 259 8.42 -2.47 -9.08
C ALA A 259 8.99 -3.86 -8.80
N ILE A 260 8.59 -4.88 -9.56
CA ILE A 260 9.13 -6.26 -9.41
C ILE A 260 10.65 -6.27 -9.59
N SER A 261 11.16 -5.65 -10.66
CA SER A 261 12.60 -5.59 -10.93
C SER A 261 13.33 -4.82 -9.83
N TYR A 262 12.75 -3.71 -9.35
CA TYR A 262 13.32 -2.94 -8.25
C TYR A 262 13.49 -3.76 -6.97
N HIS A 263 12.48 -4.55 -6.55
CA HIS A 263 12.57 -5.44 -5.38
C HIS A 263 13.58 -6.59 -5.54
N LEU A 264 13.85 -7.02 -6.77
CA LEU A 264 14.81 -8.07 -7.07
C LEU A 264 16.25 -7.55 -7.08
N GLU A 265 16.46 -6.35 -7.63
CA GLU A 265 17.77 -5.74 -7.86
C GLU A 265 18.27 -4.93 -6.65
N ASN A 266 17.37 -4.33 -5.87
CA ASN A 266 17.72 -3.42 -4.77
C ASN A 266 17.36 -4.05 -3.41
N ILE A 267 18.24 -4.90 -2.87
CA ILE A 267 17.97 -5.57 -1.60
C ILE A 267 18.41 -4.68 -0.42
N THR A 268 17.50 -4.47 0.53
CA THR A 268 17.79 -3.77 1.79
C THR A 268 17.76 -4.72 2.98
N TRP A 269 18.58 -4.41 4.00
CA TRP A 269 18.68 -5.20 5.22
C TRP A 269 19.04 -4.33 6.43
N PHE A 270 18.22 -4.41 7.47
CA PHE A 270 18.47 -3.81 8.77
C PHE A 270 19.43 -4.69 9.58
N LYS A 271 20.69 -4.26 9.64
CA LYS A 271 21.82 -5.02 10.20
C LYS A 271 21.90 -4.98 11.73
N SER A 272 21.13 -4.15 12.43
CA SER A 272 21.34 -3.94 13.87
C SER A 272 21.04 -5.19 14.72
N TYR A 273 20.26 -6.14 14.21
CA TYR A 273 20.07 -7.46 14.83
C TYR A 273 21.27 -8.40 14.62
N ASP A 274 22.14 -8.15 13.64
CA ASP A 274 23.20 -9.08 13.24
C ASP A 274 24.21 -9.37 14.36
N LYS A 275 24.41 -8.41 15.27
CA LYS A 275 25.33 -8.57 16.41
C LYS A 275 24.90 -9.63 17.41
N PHE A 276 23.61 -9.99 17.46
CA PHE A 276 23.05 -10.93 18.45
C PHE A 276 23.09 -12.39 18.00
N TYR A 277 23.33 -12.68 16.72
CA TYR A 277 23.44 -14.07 16.27
C TYR A 277 24.64 -14.74 16.95
N LYS A 278 24.43 -16.00 17.37
CA LYS A 278 25.41 -16.82 18.12
C LYS A 278 25.68 -16.34 19.56
N GLN A 279 25.03 -15.28 20.03
CA GLN A 279 25.06 -14.90 21.44
C GLN A 279 24.10 -15.77 22.27
N LYS A 280 24.41 -15.94 23.56
CA LYS A 280 23.54 -16.60 24.54
C LYS A 280 23.01 -15.57 25.53
N GLY A 281 21.79 -15.78 26.03
CA GLY A 281 21.23 -14.93 27.08
C GLY A 281 20.88 -13.52 26.63
N ILE A 282 20.41 -13.36 25.39
CA ILE A 282 19.97 -12.07 24.83
C ILE A 282 18.83 -11.52 25.70
N SER A 283 19.00 -10.32 26.24
CA SER A 283 17.97 -9.71 27.09
C SER A 283 16.87 -9.04 26.24
N ASN A 284 15.67 -8.98 26.81
CA ASN A 284 14.52 -8.33 26.14
C ASN A 284 14.76 -6.83 25.92
N SER A 285 15.45 -6.17 26.85
CA SER A 285 15.79 -4.75 26.80
C SER A 285 16.78 -4.41 25.68
N GLU A 286 17.78 -5.27 25.42
CA GLU A 286 18.74 -5.05 24.35
C GLU A 286 18.10 -5.06 22.97
N ILE A 287 17.07 -5.89 22.79
CA ILE A 287 16.29 -5.97 21.55
C ILE A 287 15.28 -4.83 21.47
N ALA A 288 14.63 -4.45 22.58
CA ALA A 288 13.66 -3.36 22.61
C ALA A 288 14.28 -2.01 22.19
N ILE A 289 15.53 -1.72 22.57
CA ILE A 289 16.23 -0.48 22.18
C ILE A 289 16.41 -0.36 20.66
N LEU A 290 16.35 -1.47 19.90
CA LEU A 290 16.50 -1.46 18.44
C LEU A 290 15.21 -1.08 17.71
N GLU A 291 14.07 -1.03 18.40
CA GLU A 291 12.77 -0.74 17.82
C GLU A 291 12.74 0.66 17.18
N GLU A 292 13.28 1.67 17.87
CA GLU A 292 13.41 3.03 17.33
C GLU A 292 14.24 3.04 16.03
N SER A 293 15.42 2.42 16.05
CA SER A 293 16.29 2.32 14.87
C SER A 293 15.66 1.52 13.73
N TRP A 294 14.83 0.52 14.03
CA TRP A 294 14.07 -0.23 13.02
C TRP A 294 13.05 0.68 12.34
N PHE A 295 12.29 1.47 13.10
CA PHE A 295 11.30 2.39 12.53
C PHE A 295 11.95 3.55 11.79
N GLU A 296 13.15 3.99 12.19
CA GLU A 296 13.97 4.90 11.40
C GLU A 296 14.37 4.28 10.06
N PHE A 297 14.88 3.04 10.06
CA PHE A 297 15.21 2.31 8.83
C PHE A 297 14.00 2.14 7.91
N ALA A 298 12.86 1.68 8.43
CA ALA A 298 11.64 1.46 7.65
C ALA A 298 11.12 2.77 7.01
N ASN A 299 11.33 3.91 7.66
CA ASN A 299 10.94 5.24 7.18
C ASN A 299 12.06 6.02 6.47
N SER A 300 13.20 5.39 6.20
CA SER A 300 14.35 6.04 5.54
C SER A 300 14.19 6.16 4.02
N PHE A 301 13.25 5.43 3.42
CA PHE A 301 13.05 5.36 1.97
C PHE A 301 12.01 6.34 1.46
N ASP A 302 12.29 6.94 0.30
CA ASP A 302 11.42 7.94 -0.32
C ASP A 302 11.73 8.12 -1.81
N ASN A 303 10.77 8.65 -2.57
CA ASN A 303 10.89 8.97 -4.00
C ASN A 303 11.48 7.83 -4.87
N ILE A 304 10.99 6.60 -4.66
CA ILE A 304 11.36 5.44 -5.48
C ILE A 304 10.42 5.43 -6.69
N GLU A 305 10.93 5.87 -7.84
CA GLU A 305 10.16 6.01 -9.08
C GLU A 305 9.43 4.72 -9.48
N ALA A 306 10.06 3.56 -9.26
CA ALA A 306 9.48 2.25 -9.54
C ALA A 306 8.25 1.89 -8.69
N PHE A 307 7.99 2.61 -7.59
CA PHE A 307 6.83 2.37 -6.71
C PHE A 307 5.67 3.32 -6.97
N VAL A 308 5.90 4.40 -7.73
CA VAL A 308 4.86 5.35 -8.08
C VAL A 308 3.91 4.71 -9.11
N PRO A 309 2.58 4.92 -9.02
CA PRO A 309 1.66 4.47 -10.05
C PRO A 309 1.99 5.07 -11.41
N HIS A 310 2.16 4.21 -12.41
CA HIS A 310 2.33 4.61 -13.80
C HIS A 310 1.07 4.29 -14.61
N LEU A 311 0.82 5.09 -15.63
CA LEU A 311 -0.15 4.74 -16.67
C LEU A 311 0.35 3.49 -17.40
N ASP A 312 -0.55 2.55 -17.71
CA ASP A 312 -0.16 1.42 -18.55
C ASP A 312 0.21 1.89 -19.97
N LYS A 313 0.79 1.01 -20.79
CA LYS A 313 1.22 1.39 -22.15
C LYS A 313 0.06 1.87 -23.02
N ALA A 314 -1.10 1.23 -22.94
CA ALA A 314 -2.25 1.57 -23.76
C ALA A 314 -2.83 2.94 -23.33
N GLN A 315 -2.93 3.19 -22.03
CA GLN A 315 -3.29 4.48 -21.47
C GLN A 315 -2.29 5.57 -21.85
N THR A 316 -1.00 5.27 -21.73
CA THR A 316 0.07 6.20 -22.12
C THR A 316 -0.03 6.55 -23.60
N GLU A 317 -0.21 5.56 -24.48
CA GLU A 317 -0.38 5.75 -25.92
C GLU A 317 -1.66 6.52 -26.24
N SER A 318 -2.78 6.17 -25.60
CA SER A 318 -4.08 6.83 -25.75
C SER A 318 -4.02 8.30 -25.34
N ILE A 319 -3.54 8.60 -24.13
CA ILE A 319 -3.38 9.97 -23.62
C ILE A 319 -2.36 10.73 -24.46
N SER A 320 -1.24 10.11 -24.83
CA SER A 320 -0.26 10.73 -25.72
C SER A 320 -0.85 11.06 -27.09
N SER A 321 -1.67 10.16 -27.66
CA SER A 321 -2.33 10.37 -28.95
C SER A 321 -3.36 11.50 -28.88
N LEU A 322 -4.13 11.58 -27.79
CA LEU A 322 -5.08 12.67 -27.55
C LEU A 322 -4.38 14.01 -27.44
N ILE A 323 -3.30 14.04 -26.66
CA ILE A 323 -2.48 15.23 -26.47
C ILE A 323 -1.79 15.62 -27.80
N GLN A 324 -1.24 14.65 -28.55
CA GLN A 324 -0.57 14.89 -29.83
C GLN A 324 -1.52 15.30 -30.96
N GLU A 325 -2.68 14.65 -31.11
CA GLU A 325 -3.75 15.05 -32.05
C GLU A 325 -4.12 16.52 -31.82
N TYR A 326 -4.13 16.93 -30.57
CA TYR A 326 -4.44 18.30 -30.19
C TYR A 326 -3.28 19.28 -30.45
N TYR A 327 -2.04 19.00 -30.02
CA TYR A 327 -0.90 19.90 -30.24
C TYR A 327 -0.49 20.03 -31.71
N SER A 328 -0.61 18.95 -32.50
CA SER A 328 -0.33 18.96 -33.94
C SER A 328 -1.25 19.90 -34.72
N ARG A 329 -2.50 20.11 -34.24
CA ARG A 329 -3.45 21.07 -34.81
C ARG A 329 -3.11 22.53 -34.51
N MET A 330 -2.24 22.82 -33.54
CA MET A 330 -1.96 24.18 -33.07
C MET A 330 -0.62 24.74 -33.52
N THR A 331 0.42 23.91 -33.59
CA THR A 331 1.76 24.37 -33.90
C THR A 331 2.46 23.29 -34.71
N GLY A 332 2.61 23.49 -36.01
CA GLY A 332 3.28 22.53 -36.90
C GLY A 332 4.50 21.87 -36.24
N ASP A 333 4.48 20.54 -36.20
CA ASP A 333 5.57 19.63 -35.81
C ASP A 333 6.34 19.90 -34.50
N ARG A 334 5.71 20.46 -33.46
CA ARG A 334 6.33 20.43 -32.11
C ARG A 334 6.00 19.16 -31.34
N LYS A 335 7.04 18.38 -31.01
CA LYS A 335 6.96 17.22 -30.10
C LYS A 335 6.50 17.66 -28.69
N VAL A 336 5.48 16.98 -28.18
CA VAL A 336 4.92 17.18 -26.84
C VAL A 336 5.99 16.90 -25.76
N PRO A 337 6.13 17.73 -24.72
CA PRO A 337 7.04 17.46 -23.61
C PRO A 337 6.63 16.20 -22.83
N THR A 338 7.52 15.22 -22.73
CA THR A 338 7.35 14.00 -21.92
C THR A 338 7.10 14.28 -20.42
N LYS A 339 7.42 15.50 -19.96
CA LYS A 339 7.24 15.96 -18.57
C LYS A 339 5.78 16.26 -18.18
N ILE A 340 4.83 16.14 -19.12
CA ILE A 340 3.38 16.30 -18.84
C ILE A 340 2.84 15.07 -18.08
N ILE A 341 3.50 13.92 -18.21
CA ILE A 341 3.15 12.62 -17.60
C ILE A 341 3.83 12.47 -16.21
N GLY A 342 3.77 13.52 -15.39
CA GLY A 342 4.47 13.55 -14.10
C GLY A 342 3.62 13.08 -12.91
N ASP A 343 2.30 13.14 -13.04
CA ASP A 343 1.36 12.73 -12.00
C ASP A 343 0.21 11.94 -12.65
N TYR A 344 0.03 10.70 -12.20
CA TYR A 344 -0.94 9.74 -12.72
C TYR A 344 -2.36 10.31 -12.72
N GLY A 345 -2.76 10.97 -11.63
CA GLY A 345 -4.11 11.50 -11.47
C GLY A 345 -4.37 12.70 -12.38
N GLU A 346 -3.46 13.68 -12.35
CA GLU A 346 -3.57 14.89 -13.16
C GLU A 346 -3.59 14.57 -14.66
N SER A 347 -2.84 13.57 -15.10
CA SER A 347 -2.80 13.15 -16.52
C SER A 347 -4.16 12.63 -16.99
N LEU A 348 -4.84 11.83 -16.14
CA LEU A 348 -6.18 11.32 -16.42
C LEU A 348 -7.22 12.45 -16.44
N ILE A 349 -7.16 13.37 -15.48
CA ILE A 349 -8.10 14.50 -15.44
C ILE A 349 -7.87 15.45 -16.61
N LEU A 350 -6.63 15.67 -17.02
CA LEU A 350 -6.32 16.48 -18.21
C LEU A 350 -7.00 15.89 -19.45
N ALA A 351 -6.84 14.58 -19.69
CA ALA A 351 -7.49 13.90 -20.81
C ALA A 351 -9.03 13.96 -20.72
N HIS A 352 -9.58 13.75 -19.52
CA HIS A 352 -11.02 13.89 -19.29
C HIS A 352 -11.54 15.29 -19.64
N GLU A 353 -10.86 16.36 -19.23
CA GLU A 353 -11.27 17.74 -19.52
C GLU A 353 -11.23 18.05 -21.03
N TYR A 354 -10.24 17.52 -21.75
CA TYR A 354 -10.19 17.59 -23.22
C TYR A 354 -11.41 16.88 -23.84
N LEU A 355 -11.72 15.65 -23.42
CA LEU A 355 -12.85 14.89 -23.96
C LEU A 355 -14.20 15.53 -23.62
N ARG A 356 -14.38 15.98 -22.37
CA ARG A 356 -15.60 16.65 -21.89
C ARG A 356 -15.99 17.85 -22.74
N THR A 357 -14.98 18.52 -23.30
CA THR A 357 -15.15 19.76 -24.07
C THR A 357 -15.09 19.57 -25.59
N LYS A 358 -14.56 18.43 -26.10
CA LYS A 358 -14.22 18.18 -27.52
C LYS A 358 -15.32 18.60 -28.52
N GLU A 359 -16.55 18.19 -28.29
CA GLU A 359 -17.69 18.46 -29.20
C GLU A 359 -18.48 19.75 -28.86
N LYS A 360 -18.13 20.42 -27.75
CA LYS A 360 -18.94 21.52 -27.19
C LYS A 360 -18.23 22.88 -27.25
N SER A 361 -16.95 22.90 -27.58
CA SER A 361 -16.12 24.11 -27.59
C SER A 361 -15.01 23.97 -28.64
N ASN A 362 -14.41 25.09 -29.03
CA ASN A 362 -13.17 25.14 -29.81
C ASN A 362 -12.01 25.74 -28.99
N ARG A 363 -12.20 25.93 -27.68
CA ARG A 363 -11.27 26.59 -26.75
C ARG A 363 -10.44 25.61 -25.90
N GLN A 364 -10.36 24.34 -26.30
CA GLN A 364 -9.56 23.31 -25.62
C GLN A 364 -8.11 23.73 -25.44
N HIS A 365 -7.63 24.67 -26.26
CA HIS A 365 -6.31 25.26 -26.12
C HIS A 365 -6.03 26.10 -24.89
N LEU A 366 -7.05 26.36 -24.10
CA LEU A 366 -6.90 26.99 -22.81
C LEU A 366 -6.78 25.96 -21.67
N ILE A 367 -6.95 24.65 -21.97
CA ILE A 367 -6.83 23.55 -21.02
C ILE A 367 -5.36 23.19 -20.84
N ASN A 368 -4.81 23.48 -19.67
CA ASN A 368 -3.39 23.33 -19.39
C ASN A 368 -3.17 22.75 -17.99
N LYS A 369 -2.27 21.78 -17.88
CA LYS A 369 -1.64 21.40 -16.61
C LYS A 369 -0.72 22.54 -16.17
N ILE A 370 -0.83 22.94 -14.91
CA ILE A 370 -0.03 24.00 -14.33
C ILE A 370 1.22 23.40 -13.67
N PRO A 371 2.43 23.91 -13.96
CA PRO A 371 3.62 23.48 -13.26
C PRO A 371 3.53 23.78 -11.75
N THR A 372 3.76 22.77 -10.92
CA THR A 372 3.73 22.88 -9.45
C THR A 372 4.63 24.00 -8.92
N SER A 373 5.76 24.27 -9.59
CA SER A 373 6.70 25.34 -9.22
C SER A 373 6.11 26.76 -9.28
N LEU A 374 4.96 26.94 -9.94
CA LEU A 374 4.27 28.24 -9.98
C LEU A 374 3.44 28.49 -8.72
N GLY A 375 3.11 27.45 -7.93
CA GLY A 375 2.43 27.60 -6.65
C GLY A 375 1.06 28.29 -6.74
N VAL A 376 0.30 28.08 -7.83
CA VAL A 376 -0.96 28.81 -8.07
C VAL A 376 -2.16 28.26 -7.30
N GLY A 377 -2.01 27.13 -6.61
CA GLY A 377 -3.06 26.51 -5.80
C GLY A 377 -4.12 25.75 -6.59
N TYR A 378 -3.81 25.28 -7.81
CA TYR A 378 -4.60 24.32 -8.58
C TYR A 378 -3.72 23.63 -9.63
N ASP A 379 -4.08 22.42 -10.04
CA ASP A 379 -3.28 21.60 -10.97
C ASP A 379 -3.63 21.83 -12.43
N ILE A 380 -4.90 22.08 -12.75
CA ILE A 380 -5.38 22.19 -14.13
C ILE A 380 -6.21 23.46 -14.31
N GLN A 381 -5.82 24.29 -15.27
CA GLN A 381 -6.72 25.30 -15.84
C GLN A 381 -7.51 24.66 -16.97
N SER A 382 -8.83 24.79 -16.95
CA SER A 382 -9.76 24.32 -17.97
C SER A 382 -10.77 25.41 -18.34
N ILE A 383 -11.81 25.06 -19.08
CA ILE A 383 -12.84 25.96 -19.60
C ILE A 383 -14.26 25.51 -19.23
N GLU A 384 -15.13 26.51 -19.04
CA GLU A 384 -16.57 26.34 -19.12
C GLU A 384 -17.05 26.58 -20.56
N ILE A 385 -18.14 25.92 -20.96
CA ILE A 385 -18.76 26.09 -22.29
C ILE A 385 -19.23 27.54 -22.47
N GLU A 386 -19.83 28.14 -21.44
CA GLU A 386 -20.38 29.50 -21.40
C GLU A 386 -19.32 30.62 -21.24
N LYS A 387 -18.10 30.43 -21.74
CA LYS A 387 -17.02 31.43 -21.74
C LYS A 387 -16.52 31.89 -20.36
N ARG A 388 -16.29 30.95 -19.44
CA ARG A 388 -15.49 31.16 -18.21
C ARG A 388 -14.29 30.21 -18.16
N LYS A 389 -13.35 30.51 -17.25
CA LYS A 389 -12.26 29.58 -16.88
C LYS A 389 -12.75 28.69 -15.75
N ARG A 390 -12.21 27.47 -15.71
CA ARG A 390 -12.37 26.48 -14.65
C ARG A 390 -10.98 26.22 -14.07
N TYR A 391 -10.83 26.23 -12.76
CA TYR A 391 -9.57 25.93 -12.06
C TYR A 391 -9.79 24.68 -11.22
N ILE A 392 -8.98 23.65 -11.46
CA ILE A 392 -9.22 22.30 -10.94
C ILE A 392 -8.03 21.88 -10.10
N GLU A 393 -8.31 21.57 -8.84
CA GLU A 393 -7.43 20.81 -7.95
C GLU A 393 -7.76 19.33 -8.05
N VAL A 394 -6.76 18.49 -8.31
CA VAL A 394 -6.92 17.05 -8.53
C VAL A 394 -6.49 16.31 -7.27
N LYS A 395 -7.41 15.55 -6.68
CA LYS A 395 -7.11 14.64 -5.56
C LYS A 395 -7.39 13.22 -6.00
N THR A 396 -6.36 12.39 -6.05
CA THR A 396 -6.48 11.02 -6.55
C THR A 396 -6.34 10.01 -5.42
N THR A 397 -7.19 8.98 -5.42
CA THR A 397 -7.04 7.79 -4.58
C THR A 397 -6.95 6.59 -5.50
N LYS A 398 -5.90 5.78 -5.36
CA LYS A 398 -5.74 4.51 -6.09
C LYS A 398 -5.74 3.34 -5.12
N SER A 399 -6.64 2.40 -5.35
CA SER A 399 -6.86 1.22 -4.53
C SER A 399 -7.22 0.03 -5.41
N ARG A 400 -7.22 -1.18 -4.87
CA ARG A 400 -7.71 -2.35 -5.64
C ARG A 400 -9.23 -2.45 -5.58
N LYS A 401 -9.82 -2.04 -4.46
CA LYS A 401 -11.26 -2.10 -4.21
C LYS A 401 -11.88 -0.72 -4.23
N ALA A 402 -13.20 -0.67 -4.40
CA ALA A 402 -13.97 0.54 -4.18
C ALA A 402 -13.77 1.03 -2.73
N ILE A 403 -13.48 2.32 -2.60
CA ILE A 403 -13.23 3.00 -1.33
C ILE A 403 -14.36 4.00 -1.09
N ASN A 404 -14.92 3.97 0.12
CA ASN A 404 -15.92 4.89 0.65
C ASN A 404 -15.30 5.99 1.52
N ASN A 405 -13.97 6.06 1.63
CA ASN A 405 -13.27 7.16 2.29
C ASN A 405 -13.37 8.45 1.46
N ASN A 406 -14.35 9.28 1.81
CA ASN A 406 -14.64 10.58 1.22
C ASN A 406 -13.86 11.73 1.89
N CYS A 407 -12.65 11.46 2.38
CA CYS A 407 -11.79 12.49 2.99
C CYS A 407 -10.49 12.62 2.23
N PHE A 408 -10.00 13.83 1.95
CA PHE A 408 -8.69 14.14 1.36
C PHE A 408 -8.05 15.34 2.07
N LYS A 409 -6.76 15.59 1.84
CA LYS A 409 -6.05 16.75 2.41
C LYS A 409 -5.90 17.86 1.37
N LEU A 410 -6.11 19.10 1.79
CA LEU A 410 -5.74 20.30 1.03
C LEU A 410 -4.51 20.98 1.64
N THR A 411 -3.76 21.70 0.81
CA THR A 411 -2.76 22.67 1.29
C THR A 411 -3.41 24.01 1.64
N PRO A 412 -2.79 24.85 2.49
CA PRO A 412 -3.31 26.20 2.76
C PRO A 412 -3.52 27.01 1.49
N ASN A 413 -2.57 26.92 0.55
CA ASN A 413 -2.63 27.63 -0.73
C ASN A 413 -3.81 27.17 -1.61
N GLU A 414 -4.12 25.87 -1.64
CA GLU A 414 -5.30 25.35 -2.34
C GLU A 414 -6.60 25.89 -1.74
N TRP A 415 -6.67 25.97 -0.40
CA TRP A 415 -7.84 26.51 0.29
C TRP A 415 -8.02 28.02 0.05
N ASP A 416 -6.95 28.79 0.18
CA ASP A 416 -6.94 30.25 -0.06
C ASP A 416 -7.26 30.58 -1.53
N THR A 417 -6.78 29.76 -2.46
CA THR A 417 -7.09 29.91 -3.89
C THR A 417 -8.55 29.57 -4.18
N ALA A 418 -9.09 28.53 -3.54
CA ALA A 418 -10.50 28.21 -3.63
C ALA A 418 -11.39 29.36 -3.13
N GLU A 419 -10.97 30.05 -2.06
CA GLU A 419 -11.65 31.25 -1.56
C GLU A 419 -11.68 32.37 -2.60
N THR A 420 -10.54 32.62 -3.23
CA THR A 420 -10.38 33.68 -4.23
C THR A 420 -11.16 33.39 -5.52
N MET A 421 -11.14 32.15 -6.00
CA MET A 421 -11.70 31.77 -7.30
C MET A 421 -13.18 31.40 -7.25
N GLY A 422 -13.71 31.01 -6.08
CA GLY A 422 -15.12 30.78 -5.80
C GLY A 422 -15.79 29.82 -6.79
N GLU A 423 -16.78 30.32 -7.53
CA GLU A 423 -17.58 29.53 -8.49
C GLU A 423 -16.78 28.97 -9.68
N ASN A 424 -15.54 29.42 -9.88
CA ASN A 424 -14.67 28.90 -10.92
C ASN A 424 -13.67 27.86 -10.39
N TYR A 425 -13.65 27.58 -9.08
CA TYR A 425 -12.77 26.61 -8.46
C TYR A 425 -13.48 25.27 -8.24
N PHE A 426 -12.80 24.19 -8.59
CA PHE A 426 -13.31 22.84 -8.54
C PHE A 426 -12.29 21.92 -7.91
N ILE A 427 -12.78 20.97 -7.11
CA ILE A 427 -11.98 19.83 -6.69
C ILE A 427 -12.48 18.63 -7.47
N TYR A 428 -11.57 17.95 -8.16
CA TYR A 428 -11.82 16.68 -8.83
C TYR A 428 -11.23 15.58 -7.96
N TYR A 429 -12.10 14.88 -7.24
CA TYR A 429 -11.71 13.73 -6.45
C TYR A 429 -11.79 12.46 -7.31
N LEU A 430 -10.66 12.06 -7.88
CA LEU A 430 -10.52 10.89 -8.75
C LEU A 430 -10.33 9.63 -7.91
N VAL A 431 -11.25 8.68 -8.04
CA VAL A 431 -11.15 7.34 -7.44
C VAL A 431 -10.87 6.33 -8.54
N VAL A 432 -9.74 5.65 -8.44
CA VAL A 432 -9.32 4.59 -9.36
C VAL A 432 -9.29 3.26 -8.61
N ASN A 433 -10.06 2.29 -9.09
CA ASN A 433 -9.99 0.91 -8.65
C ASN A 433 -9.78 -0.06 -9.83
N ASP A 434 -9.63 -1.36 -9.55
CA ASP A 434 -9.37 -2.40 -10.56
C ASP A 434 -10.50 -2.51 -11.62
N SER A 435 -11.71 -1.99 -11.34
CA SER A 435 -12.89 -2.13 -12.20
C SER A 435 -13.31 -0.84 -12.90
N GLU A 436 -13.12 0.31 -12.27
CA GLU A 436 -13.64 1.58 -12.73
C GLU A 436 -12.82 2.79 -12.25
N LYS A 437 -13.00 3.91 -12.97
CA LYS A 437 -12.42 5.21 -12.66
C LYS A 437 -13.53 6.25 -12.67
N ASN A 438 -13.77 6.86 -11.52
CA ASN A 438 -14.85 7.84 -11.33
C ASN A 438 -14.30 9.12 -10.71
N ILE A 439 -14.89 10.25 -11.07
CA ILE A 439 -14.55 11.58 -10.55
C ILE A 439 -15.74 12.07 -9.73
N PHE A 440 -15.50 12.47 -8.49
CA PHE A 440 -16.46 13.28 -7.74
C PHE A 440 -16.09 14.75 -7.88
N VAL A 441 -16.97 15.54 -8.50
CA VAL A 441 -16.73 16.94 -8.85
C VAL A 441 -17.36 17.84 -7.80
N ILE A 442 -16.53 18.53 -7.02
CA ILE A 442 -16.97 19.50 -6.02
C ILE A 442 -16.73 20.91 -6.58
N LYS A 443 -17.83 21.64 -6.81
CA LYS A 443 -17.77 23.05 -7.22
C LYS A 443 -17.83 23.97 -6.01
N ASN A 444 -16.97 24.99 -5.97
CA ASN A 444 -16.90 25.99 -4.91
C ASN A 444 -16.87 25.36 -3.51
N PRO A 445 -15.74 24.73 -3.13
CA PRO A 445 -15.65 23.96 -1.88
C PRO A 445 -15.90 24.82 -0.62
N LEU A 446 -15.64 26.12 -0.66
CA LEU A 446 -15.97 27.02 0.44
C LEU A 446 -17.47 27.16 0.65
N LYS A 447 -18.23 27.34 -0.44
CA LYS A 447 -19.70 27.37 -0.36
C LYS A 447 -20.25 26.05 0.15
N GLN A 448 -19.68 24.93 -0.29
CA GLN A 448 -20.06 23.60 0.21
C GLN A 448 -19.73 23.43 1.71
N HIS A 449 -18.63 24.00 2.17
CA HIS A 449 -18.28 24.04 3.59
C HIS A 449 -19.27 24.89 4.41
N GLN A 450 -19.60 26.10 3.94
CA GLN A 450 -20.60 26.97 4.57
C GLN A 450 -21.99 26.31 4.64
N GLN A 451 -22.33 25.47 3.67
CA GLN A 451 -23.58 24.69 3.63
C GLN A 451 -23.52 23.42 4.50
N GLY A 452 -22.38 23.08 5.09
CA GLY A 452 -22.20 21.87 5.90
C GLY A 452 -22.17 20.58 5.10
N ASN A 453 -21.97 20.65 3.77
CA ASN A 453 -21.79 19.50 2.90
C ASN A 453 -20.34 18.98 2.94
N ILE A 454 -19.41 19.86 3.33
CA ILE A 454 -18.00 19.55 3.53
C ILE A 454 -17.58 19.94 4.96
N ASN A 455 -16.92 19.04 5.65
CA ASN A 455 -16.24 19.30 6.90
C ASN A 455 -14.73 19.49 6.64
N VAL A 456 -14.14 20.54 7.20
CA VAL A 456 -12.70 20.81 7.10
C VAL A 456 -12.15 20.92 8.51
N ASP A 457 -11.17 20.09 8.85
CA ASP A 457 -10.55 20.11 10.17
C ASP A 457 -9.39 21.13 10.25
N LYS A 458 -8.81 21.28 11.45
CA LYS A 458 -7.66 22.16 11.73
C LYS A 458 -6.41 21.86 10.87
N ASN A 459 -6.35 20.67 10.27
CA ASN A 459 -5.22 20.17 9.48
C ASN A 459 -5.53 20.17 7.97
N LEU A 460 -6.63 20.83 7.56
CA LEU A 460 -7.13 20.88 6.19
C LEU A 460 -7.46 19.50 5.61
N VAL A 461 -7.87 18.57 6.47
CA VAL A 461 -8.52 17.33 6.03
C VAL A 461 -9.98 17.67 5.73
N VAL A 462 -10.32 17.52 4.46
CA VAL A 462 -11.63 17.77 3.88
C VAL A 462 -12.38 16.46 3.78
N CYS A 463 -13.48 16.31 4.51
CA CYS A 463 -14.41 15.19 4.39
C CYS A 463 -15.74 15.67 3.79
N PHE A 464 -16.21 15.02 2.74
CA PHE A 464 -17.41 15.43 2.01
C PHE A 464 -18.56 14.42 2.10
N LYS A 465 -19.78 14.93 2.00
CA LYS A 465 -21.02 14.15 1.83
C LYS A 465 -21.35 14.00 0.35
N ASP A 466 -22.19 13.02 0.02
CA ASP A 466 -22.60 12.77 -1.37
C ASP A 466 -23.26 13.96 -2.05
N ASN A 467 -23.90 14.86 -1.29
CA ASN A 467 -24.55 16.06 -1.81
C ASN A 467 -23.59 17.28 -1.99
N ALA A 468 -22.29 17.12 -1.71
CA ALA A 468 -21.30 18.17 -1.90
C ALA A 468 -20.89 18.40 -3.37
N GLY A 469 -21.28 17.48 -4.25
CA GLY A 469 -20.84 17.43 -5.63
C GLY A 469 -21.54 16.31 -6.40
N ASP A 470 -21.05 16.03 -7.60
CA ASP A 470 -21.64 15.05 -8.51
C ASP A 470 -20.61 14.00 -8.94
N TRP A 471 -21.05 12.74 -9.03
CA TRP A 471 -20.23 11.66 -9.59
C TRP A 471 -20.32 11.65 -11.11
N GLU A 472 -19.17 11.64 -11.75
CA GLU A 472 -18.99 11.50 -13.19
C GLU A 472 -18.08 10.30 -13.49
N ARG A 473 -18.36 9.57 -14.56
CA ARG A 473 -17.43 8.55 -15.04
C ARG A 473 -16.24 9.24 -15.70
N LEU A 474 -15.02 8.76 -15.44
CA LEU A 474 -13.83 9.25 -16.16
C LEU A 474 -14.03 9.01 -17.66
N LEU A 475 -13.75 10.03 -18.47
CA LEU A 475 -13.83 9.91 -19.92
C LEU A 475 -12.48 9.39 -20.39
N GLU A 476 -12.49 8.27 -21.10
CA GLU A 476 -11.31 7.63 -21.66
C GLU A 476 -11.57 7.38 -23.16
N ILE A 477 -10.52 7.32 -23.97
CA ILE A 477 -10.61 6.95 -25.40
C ILE A 477 -10.67 5.43 -25.52
#